data_AF-X1TV05-F1
#
_entry.id   AF-X1TV05-F1
#
_cell.length_a   1.000
_cell.length_b   1.000
_cell.length_c   1.000
_cell.angle_alpha   90.00
_cell.angle_beta   90.00
_cell.angle_gamma   90.00
#
_symmetry.space_group_name_H-M   'P 1'
#
loop_
_entity.id
_entity.type
_entity.pdbx_description
1 polymer ?
#
loop_
_entity_poly.entity_id
_entity_poly.type
_entity_poly.pdbx_seq_one_letter_code
_entity_poly.pdbx_strand_id
1 'polypeptide(L)'
;ELVSEYEEGNINDFDVLMYIGENFQAKIPRALINDVNNTDREILWINYYPWELDSRKLGFEVSGAHSFNFDRISYRGYDFKLNPTDTSLVEVIDSEKAKVLAWLIDNESEKSIPAIVNANDNFLYVSYLPLAIPYLDEPIPFFNALHETFGHHTENSTALLRLEDISPATEDSNLARINQFLKEKSVPYHIGVIPVYVNPMEDLKMNISDDPVLIKTLKRMQSNNAKLVLHGYTHQYDGKTGVDYEF
;
A
#
# COMPACT_ATOMS: atom_id res chain seq x y z
N GLU A 1 6.32 -5.62 19.21
CA GLU A 1 7.08 -5.39 20.47
C GLU A 1 8.07 -4.27 20.23
N LEU A 2 8.56 -3.63 21.28
CA LEU A 2 9.66 -2.68 21.10
C LEU A 2 10.91 -3.47 20.73
N VAL A 3 11.73 -2.96 19.78
CA VAL A 3 12.97 -3.64 19.39
C VAL A 3 13.90 -3.91 20.60
N SER A 4 13.81 -3.07 21.63
CA SER A 4 14.59 -3.21 22.88
C SER A 4 14.21 -4.42 23.72
N GLU A 5 13.05 -5.03 23.48
CA GLU A 5 12.54 -6.20 24.20
C GLU A 5 12.89 -7.52 23.49
N TYR A 6 13.51 -7.45 22.31
CA TYR A 6 13.88 -8.64 21.55
C TYR A 6 14.90 -9.50 22.30
N GLU A 7 14.55 -10.77 22.48
CA GLU A 7 15.37 -11.82 23.07
C GLU A 7 15.86 -12.80 21.98
N GLU A 8 17.00 -13.43 22.25
CA GLU A 8 17.59 -14.42 21.35
C GLU A 8 16.59 -15.53 21.01
N GLY A 9 16.40 -15.77 19.72
CA GLY A 9 15.52 -16.79 19.18
C GLY A 9 14.07 -16.37 18.96
N ASN A 10 13.63 -15.15 19.32
CA ASN A 10 12.25 -14.71 19.10
C ASN A 10 11.81 -14.78 17.62
N ILE A 11 12.75 -14.58 16.68
CA ILE A 11 12.48 -14.74 15.24
C ILE A 11 11.90 -16.11 14.87
N ASN A 12 12.16 -17.16 15.66
CA ASN A 12 11.72 -18.52 15.36
C ASN A 12 10.22 -18.73 15.59
N ASP A 13 9.58 -17.84 16.33
CA ASP A 13 8.15 -17.91 16.65
C ASP A 13 7.25 -17.29 15.56
N PHE A 14 7.85 -16.70 14.52
CA PHE A 14 7.15 -16.00 13.44
C PHE A 14 7.60 -16.47 12.06
N ASP A 15 6.74 -16.30 11.06
CA ASP A 15 7.07 -16.59 9.66
C ASP A 15 7.96 -15.50 9.06
N VAL A 16 7.70 -14.25 9.42
CA VAL A 16 8.41 -13.06 8.94
C VAL A 16 8.79 -12.16 10.12
N LEU A 17 10.05 -11.74 10.18
CA LEU A 17 10.50 -10.67 11.06
C LEU A 17 10.39 -9.33 10.34
N MET A 18 9.72 -8.36 10.95
CA MET A 18 9.67 -6.99 10.44
C MET A 18 10.41 -6.05 11.41
N TYR A 19 11.44 -5.38 10.91
CA TYR A 19 12.14 -4.31 11.60
C TYR A 19 11.87 -2.97 10.91
N ILE A 20 11.45 -1.97 11.69
CA ILE A 20 11.21 -0.60 11.22
C ILE A 20 12.13 0.34 11.99
N GLY A 21 13.15 0.86 11.32
CA GLY A 21 14.10 1.81 11.89
C GLY A 21 13.63 3.26 11.73
N GLU A 22 12.91 3.78 12.71
CA GLU A 22 12.48 5.20 12.72
C GLU A 22 13.49 6.14 13.41
N ASN A 23 14.40 5.60 14.22
CA ASN A 23 15.36 6.40 14.99
C ASN A 23 16.79 5.90 14.79
N PHE A 24 17.62 6.70 14.13
CA PHE A 24 19.03 6.42 13.86
C PHE A 24 19.89 6.22 15.13
N GLN A 25 19.47 6.76 16.28
CA GLN A 25 20.20 6.66 17.55
C GLN A 25 19.73 5.49 18.44
N ALA A 26 18.69 4.76 18.03
CA ALA A 26 18.10 3.70 18.84
C ALA A 26 19.03 2.47 18.93
N LYS A 27 19.44 2.09 20.13
CA LYS A 27 20.25 0.87 20.30
C LYS A 27 19.43 -0.37 19.98
N ILE A 28 19.92 -1.18 19.05
CA ILE A 28 19.35 -2.49 18.72
C ILE A 28 20.04 -3.57 19.55
N PRO A 29 19.29 -4.54 20.13
CA PRO A 29 19.90 -5.68 20.80
C PRO A 29 20.80 -6.50 19.88
N ARG A 30 21.97 -6.91 20.39
CA ARG A 30 22.87 -7.82 19.65
C ARG A 30 22.21 -9.17 19.32
N ALA A 31 21.27 -9.61 20.14
CA ALA A 31 20.48 -10.82 19.88
C ALA A 31 19.76 -10.73 18.54
N LEU A 32 19.10 -9.60 18.23
CA LEU A 32 18.42 -9.39 16.96
C LEU A 32 19.39 -9.45 15.77
N ILE A 33 20.51 -8.74 15.88
CA ILE A 33 21.54 -8.72 14.82
C ILE A 33 22.11 -10.11 14.57
N ASN A 34 22.41 -10.87 15.65
CA ASN A 34 22.91 -12.22 15.54
C ASN A 34 21.89 -13.16 14.88
N ASP A 35 20.63 -13.10 15.29
CA ASP A 35 19.58 -13.95 14.73
C ASP A 35 19.37 -13.67 13.24
N VAL A 36 19.27 -12.39 12.86
CA VAL A 36 19.13 -11.97 11.46
C VAL A 36 20.31 -12.45 10.61
N ASN A 37 21.53 -12.35 11.12
CA ASN A 37 22.72 -12.80 10.40
C ASN A 37 22.78 -14.34 10.25
N ASN A 38 22.11 -15.12 11.10
CA ASN A 38 22.22 -16.58 11.12
C ASN A 38 20.94 -17.33 10.72
N THR A 39 19.86 -16.61 10.40
CA THR A 39 18.57 -17.20 10.02
C THR A 39 18.39 -17.33 8.51
N ASP A 40 17.49 -18.24 8.11
CA ASP A 40 16.93 -18.33 6.76
C ASP A 40 15.45 -17.89 6.71
N ARG A 41 14.92 -17.39 7.82
CA ARG A 41 13.56 -16.82 7.90
C ARG A 41 13.43 -15.57 7.03
N GLU A 42 12.20 -15.23 6.68
CA GLU A 42 11.90 -14.05 5.91
C GLU A 42 12.02 -12.78 6.76
N ILE A 43 12.63 -11.74 6.18
CA ILE A 43 12.91 -10.50 6.90
C ILE A 43 12.55 -9.31 6.04
N LEU A 44 11.72 -8.42 6.60
CA LEU A 44 11.59 -7.04 6.13
C LEU A 44 12.42 -6.13 7.03
N TRP A 45 13.36 -5.41 6.44
CA TRP A 45 14.19 -4.44 7.15
C TRP A 45 14.05 -3.05 6.52
N ILE A 46 13.49 -2.12 7.29
CA ILE A 46 13.24 -0.75 6.83
C ILE A 46 14.22 0.22 7.49
N ASN A 47 14.88 1.00 6.64
CA ASN A 47 15.69 2.17 6.94
C ASN A 47 16.98 1.87 7.74
N TYR A 48 17.02 2.19 9.05
CA TYR A 48 18.27 2.27 9.81
C TYR A 48 18.83 0.93 10.30
N TYR A 49 20.11 0.95 10.72
CA TYR A 49 20.91 -0.17 11.23
C TYR A 49 21.27 -1.36 10.32
N PRO A 50 21.07 -1.34 8.99
CA PRO A 50 21.54 -2.44 8.15
C PRO A 50 23.08 -2.57 8.12
N TRP A 51 23.83 -1.54 8.52
CA TRP A 51 25.30 -1.56 8.58
C TRP A 51 25.88 -2.49 9.65
N GLU A 52 25.07 -2.97 10.61
CA GLU A 52 25.47 -4.00 11.59
C GLU A 52 25.20 -5.44 11.08
N LEU A 53 24.54 -5.58 9.92
CA LEU A 53 24.23 -6.88 9.32
C LEU A 53 25.41 -7.40 8.48
N ASP A 54 25.46 -8.71 8.26
CA ASP A 54 26.52 -9.34 7.46
C ASP A 54 26.34 -9.03 5.96
N SER A 55 27.01 -7.97 5.49
CA SER A 55 26.98 -7.53 4.10
C SER A 55 27.42 -8.62 3.11
N ARG A 56 28.30 -9.54 3.51
CA ARG A 56 28.76 -10.63 2.63
C ARG A 56 27.70 -11.71 2.45
N LYS A 57 26.87 -11.93 3.48
CA LYS A 57 25.68 -12.78 3.39
C LYS A 57 24.60 -12.13 2.53
N LEU A 58 24.37 -10.83 2.72
CA LEU A 58 23.28 -10.12 2.04
C LEU A 58 23.62 -9.68 0.61
N GLY A 59 24.90 -9.48 0.29
CA GLY A 59 25.34 -9.02 -1.03
C GLY A 59 25.17 -7.51 -1.27
N PHE A 60 24.88 -6.73 -0.22
CA PHE A 60 24.85 -5.27 -0.28
C PHE A 60 25.42 -4.66 0.99
N GLU A 61 25.89 -3.42 0.87
CA GLU A 61 26.36 -2.58 1.97
C GLU A 61 25.52 -1.32 2.07
N VAL A 62 25.39 -0.81 3.28
CA VAL A 62 24.69 0.45 3.54
C VAL A 62 25.63 1.36 4.31
N SER A 63 25.82 2.57 3.81
CA SER A 63 26.63 3.59 4.45
C SER A 63 25.98 4.08 5.74
N GLY A 64 26.79 4.50 6.71
CA GLY A 64 26.32 5.27 7.87
C GLY A 64 26.01 6.74 7.55
N ALA A 65 26.14 7.16 6.28
CA ALA A 65 25.72 8.46 5.78
C ALA A 65 24.34 8.39 5.14
N HIS A 66 23.63 9.52 5.18
CA HIS A 66 22.28 9.64 4.67
C HIS A 66 22.11 10.83 3.71
N SER A 67 21.00 10.85 2.98
CA SER A 67 20.68 11.88 2.01
C SER A 67 19.19 12.23 2.04
N PHE A 68 18.88 13.50 1.79
CA PHE A 68 17.51 14.00 1.60
C PHE A 68 17.24 14.47 0.16
N ASN A 69 18.20 14.24 -0.74
CA ASN A 69 18.17 14.84 -2.08
C ASN A 69 17.32 14.07 -3.10
N PHE A 70 16.84 12.88 -2.75
CA PHE A 70 16.07 12.05 -3.67
C PHE A 70 14.58 12.41 -3.60
N ASP A 71 13.96 12.55 -4.78
CA ASP A 71 12.58 13.01 -4.94
C ASP A 71 11.76 12.14 -5.93
N ARG A 72 12.37 11.04 -6.40
CA ARG A 72 11.75 10.07 -7.29
C ARG A 72 12.12 8.64 -6.93
N ILE A 73 11.17 7.72 -7.03
CA ILE A 73 11.39 6.28 -7.02
C ILE A 73 11.10 5.72 -8.41
N SER A 74 12.05 5.02 -9.02
CA SER A 74 11.83 4.28 -10.27
C SER A 74 11.65 2.79 -9.97
N TYR A 75 10.53 2.22 -10.40
CA TYR A 75 10.12 0.84 -10.15
C TYR A 75 9.44 0.25 -11.38
N ARG A 76 9.98 -0.87 -11.91
CA ARG A 76 9.46 -1.56 -13.10
C ARG A 76 9.26 -0.62 -14.32
N GLY A 77 10.10 0.39 -14.47
CA GLY A 77 10.02 1.38 -15.55
C GLY A 77 8.95 2.47 -15.35
N TYR A 78 8.29 2.49 -14.20
CA TYR A 78 7.42 3.59 -13.77
C TYR A 78 8.14 4.46 -12.76
N ASP A 79 7.89 5.77 -12.84
CA ASP A 79 8.44 6.75 -11.92
C ASP A 79 7.35 7.25 -10.98
N PHE A 80 7.66 7.24 -9.70
CA PHE A 80 6.80 7.65 -8.61
C PHE A 80 7.42 8.85 -7.91
N LYS A 81 6.59 9.82 -7.52
CA LYS A 81 7.05 10.93 -6.69
C LYS A 81 7.42 10.40 -5.31
N LEU A 82 8.58 10.81 -4.82
CA LEU A 82 8.99 10.63 -3.43
C LEU A 82 8.99 11.99 -2.74
N ASN A 83 8.34 12.09 -1.59
CA ASN A 83 8.56 13.27 -0.76
C ASN A 83 9.96 13.18 -0.13
N PRO A 84 10.79 14.23 -0.22
CA PRO A 84 12.14 14.22 0.35
C PRO A 84 12.12 13.71 1.80
N THR A 85 12.84 12.63 2.03
CA THR A 85 12.91 11.91 3.30
C THR A 85 14.33 11.47 3.55
N ASP A 86 14.64 11.07 4.78
CA ASP A 86 15.96 10.57 5.11
C ASP A 86 16.17 9.21 4.46
N THR A 87 17.20 9.08 3.61
CA THR A 87 17.50 7.85 2.90
C THR A 87 18.90 7.33 3.24
N SER A 88 18.97 6.03 3.50
CA SER A 88 20.22 5.30 3.68
C SER A 88 20.85 5.02 2.31
N LEU A 89 22.16 5.22 2.19
CA LEU A 89 22.87 5.03 0.92
C LEU A 89 23.29 3.56 0.76
N VAL A 90 22.76 2.89 -0.27
CA VAL A 90 23.00 1.46 -0.52
C VAL A 90 23.94 1.25 -1.70
N GLU A 91 24.81 0.24 -1.59
CA GLU A 91 25.62 -0.28 -2.68
C GLU A 91 25.48 -1.80 -2.76
N VAL A 92 25.19 -2.35 -3.96
CA VAL A 92 25.18 -3.79 -4.18
C VAL A 92 26.61 -4.25 -4.45
N ILE A 93 27.12 -5.17 -3.64
CA ILE A 93 28.48 -5.71 -3.72
C ILE A 93 28.54 -7.13 -4.32
N ASP A 94 27.40 -7.83 -4.35
CA ASP A 94 27.26 -9.17 -4.93
C ASP A 94 25.86 -9.33 -5.54
N SER A 95 25.76 -9.18 -6.87
CA SER A 95 24.48 -9.24 -7.59
C SER A 95 23.91 -10.66 -7.73
N GLU A 96 24.68 -11.71 -7.40
CA GLU A 96 24.12 -13.07 -7.32
C GLU A 96 23.27 -13.24 -6.06
N LYS A 97 23.54 -12.45 -5.01
CA LYS A 97 22.81 -12.46 -3.75
C LYS A 97 21.78 -11.35 -3.64
N ALA A 98 22.10 -10.13 -4.09
CA ALA A 98 21.26 -8.95 -3.93
C ALA A 98 20.71 -8.43 -5.27
N LYS A 99 19.38 -8.36 -5.39
CA LYS A 99 18.66 -7.82 -6.54
C LYS A 99 18.05 -6.47 -6.18
N VAL A 100 18.35 -5.44 -6.96
CA VAL A 100 17.69 -4.13 -6.80
C VAL A 100 16.32 -4.16 -7.46
N LEU A 101 15.26 -3.91 -6.69
CA LEU A 101 13.88 -3.89 -7.19
C LEU A 101 13.43 -2.48 -7.58
N ALA A 102 13.89 -1.47 -6.84
CA ALA A 102 13.56 -0.06 -7.06
C ALA A 102 14.78 0.83 -6.86
N TRP A 103 14.77 2.01 -7.50
CA TRP A 103 15.86 2.99 -7.45
C TRP A 103 15.36 4.33 -6.95
N LEU A 104 16.09 4.97 -6.04
CA LEU A 104 15.91 6.37 -5.69
C LEU A 104 16.67 7.21 -6.71
N ILE A 105 16.06 8.31 -7.17
CA ILE A 105 16.67 9.22 -8.13
C ILE A 105 16.51 10.66 -7.64
N ASP A 106 17.60 11.41 -7.74
CA ASP A 106 17.63 12.86 -7.56
C ASP A 106 17.44 13.48 -8.95
N ASN A 107 16.31 14.14 -9.20
CA ASN A 107 16.00 14.73 -10.51
C ASN A 107 16.94 15.89 -10.91
N GLU A 108 17.62 16.54 -9.97
CA GLU A 108 18.53 17.64 -10.29
C GLU A 108 19.88 17.10 -10.78
N SER A 109 20.43 16.11 -10.06
CA SER A 109 21.75 15.54 -10.39
C SER A 109 21.71 14.30 -11.27
N GLU A 110 20.53 13.71 -11.48
CA GLU A 110 20.29 12.39 -12.08
C GLU A 110 21.05 11.25 -11.38
N LYS A 111 21.52 11.48 -10.15
CA LYS A 111 22.14 10.45 -9.32
C LYS A 111 21.07 9.44 -8.92
N SER A 112 21.40 8.16 -9.04
CA SER A 112 20.54 7.07 -8.58
C SER A 112 21.24 6.15 -7.57
N ILE A 113 20.47 5.62 -6.64
CA ILE A 113 20.90 4.60 -5.68
C ILE A 113 19.80 3.54 -5.50
N PRO A 114 20.11 2.33 -5.05
CA PRO A 114 19.08 1.34 -4.70
C PRO A 114 18.12 1.88 -3.62
N ALA A 115 16.82 1.77 -3.89
CA ALA A 115 15.74 2.09 -2.95
C ALA A 115 15.28 0.85 -2.18
N ILE A 116 15.10 -0.25 -2.92
CA ILE A 116 14.58 -1.52 -2.41
C ILE A 116 15.48 -2.62 -2.95
N VAL A 117 16.01 -3.45 -2.07
CA VAL A 117 16.91 -4.57 -2.40
C VAL A 117 16.34 -5.85 -1.81
N ASN A 118 16.21 -6.89 -2.63
CA ASN A 118 15.89 -8.24 -2.17
C ASN A 118 17.17 -9.08 -2.18
N ALA A 119 17.60 -9.53 -1.01
CA ALA A 119 18.75 -10.39 -0.82
C ALA A 119 18.31 -11.84 -0.57
N ASN A 120 18.93 -12.78 -1.31
CA ASN A 120 18.73 -14.22 -1.24
C ASN A 120 17.25 -14.68 -1.35
N ASP A 121 16.40 -13.85 -1.95
CA ASP A 121 14.97 -14.07 -2.11
C ASP A 121 14.20 -14.24 -0.77
N ASN A 122 14.78 -13.85 0.37
CA ASN A 122 14.14 -13.90 1.69
C ASN A 122 14.39 -12.66 2.58
N PHE A 123 15.21 -11.69 2.14
CA PHE A 123 15.51 -10.48 2.90
C PHE A 123 15.19 -9.24 2.06
N LEU A 124 14.13 -8.52 2.41
CA LEU A 124 13.73 -7.27 1.76
C LEU A 124 14.25 -6.08 2.56
N TYR A 125 15.21 -5.34 1.99
CA TYR A 125 15.69 -4.08 2.55
C TYR A 125 15.04 -2.89 1.83
N VAL A 126 14.59 -1.90 2.58
CA VAL A 126 14.05 -0.62 2.07
C VAL A 126 14.85 0.53 2.68
N SER A 127 15.45 1.38 1.85
CA SER A 127 16.42 2.39 2.29
C SER A 127 15.82 3.68 2.84
N TYR A 128 14.50 3.78 2.88
CA TYR A 128 13.73 4.92 3.37
C TYR A 128 12.54 4.42 4.18
N LEU A 129 11.89 5.30 4.95
CA LEU A 129 10.64 4.97 5.64
C LEU A 129 9.44 5.20 4.71
N PRO A 130 8.73 4.15 4.25
CA PRO A 130 7.57 4.34 3.37
C PRO A 130 6.41 4.93 4.16
N LEU A 131 5.94 6.11 3.77
CA LEU A 131 4.78 6.73 4.42
C LEU A 131 3.49 6.06 3.95
N ALA A 132 2.70 5.51 4.87
CA ALA A 132 1.38 4.93 4.53
C ALA A 132 0.30 6.03 4.36
N ILE A 133 0.50 6.97 3.45
CA ILE A 133 -0.48 8.01 3.12
C ILE A 133 -1.34 7.54 1.94
N PRO A 134 -2.66 7.29 2.11
CA PRO A 134 -3.50 6.61 1.12
C PRO A 134 -3.64 7.29 -0.26
N TYR A 135 -3.31 8.57 -0.36
CA TYR A 135 -3.50 9.38 -1.58
C TYR A 135 -2.20 9.68 -2.31
N LEU A 136 -1.09 9.05 -1.93
CA LEU A 136 0.19 9.18 -2.61
C LEU A 136 0.52 7.88 -3.34
N ASP A 137 1.12 7.99 -4.52
CA ASP A 137 1.62 6.84 -5.26
C ASP A 137 2.97 6.33 -4.70
N GLU A 138 3.61 7.11 -3.83
CA GLU A 138 4.88 6.82 -3.15
C GLU A 138 4.98 5.40 -2.53
N PRO A 139 3.91 4.83 -1.92
CA PRO A 139 3.99 3.51 -1.29
C PRO A 139 3.85 2.33 -2.28
N ILE A 140 3.46 2.58 -3.53
CA ILE A 140 3.18 1.52 -4.52
C ILE A 140 4.41 0.63 -4.76
N PRO A 141 5.63 1.17 -4.99
CA PRO A 141 6.84 0.34 -5.11
C PRO A 141 7.09 -0.55 -3.89
N PHE A 142 6.88 -0.02 -2.68
CA PHE A 142 7.07 -0.76 -1.44
C PHE A 142 6.07 -1.93 -1.31
N PHE A 143 4.77 -1.67 -1.48
CA PHE A 143 3.75 -2.73 -1.35
C PHE A 143 3.89 -3.82 -2.42
N ASN A 144 4.26 -3.44 -3.65
CA ASN A 144 4.53 -4.42 -4.70
C ASN A 144 5.77 -5.27 -4.38
N ALA A 145 6.89 -4.66 -3.97
CA ALA A 145 8.09 -5.40 -3.60
C ALA A 145 7.86 -6.32 -2.39
N LEU A 146 7.09 -5.86 -1.39
CA LEU A 146 6.67 -6.64 -0.23
C LEU A 146 5.87 -7.89 -0.66
N HIS A 147 4.86 -7.68 -1.51
CA HIS A 147 4.03 -8.74 -2.06
C HIS A 147 4.84 -9.72 -2.92
N GLU A 148 5.77 -9.23 -3.73
CA GLU A 148 6.59 -10.09 -4.59
C GLU A 148 7.61 -10.92 -3.81
N THR A 149 8.06 -10.42 -2.65
CA THR A 149 9.03 -11.15 -1.82
C THR A 149 8.35 -12.15 -0.90
N PHE A 150 7.20 -11.81 -0.29
CA PHE A 150 6.55 -12.63 0.75
C PHE A 150 5.16 -13.17 0.36
N GLY A 151 4.68 -12.85 -0.85
CA GLY A 151 3.41 -13.32 -1.38
C GLY A 151 3.52 -14.77 -1.82
N HIS A 152 3.45 -15.69 -0.85
CA HIS A 152 3.46 -17.14 -1.09
C HIS A 152 2.11 -17.63 -1.61
N HIS A 153 1.69 -17.14 -2.77
CA HIS A 153 0.49 -17.61 -3.46
C HIS A 153 0.72 -17.71 -4.95
N THR A 154 -0.10 -18.53 -5.60
CA THR A 154 -0.16 -18.54 -7.06
C THR A 154 -0.60 -17.18 -7.57
N GLU A 155 0.11 -16.63 -8.56
CA GLU A 155 -0.30 -15.41 -9.23
C GLU A 155 -1.71 -15.58 -9.81
N ASN A 156 -2.63 -14.73 -9.36
CA ASN A 156 -3.99 -14.68 -9.86
C ASN A 156 -4.46 -13.24 -9.89
N SER A 157 -4.47 -12.65 -11.09
CA SER A 157 -4.88 -11.27 -11.31
C SER A 157 -6.40 -11.14 -11.31
N THR A 158 -7.00 -11.11 -10.13
CA THR A 158 -8.44 -10.79 -9.95
C THR A 158 -8.64 -9.31 -9.69
N ALA A 159 -9.60 -8.70 -10.38
CA ALA A 159 -10.04 -7.34 -10.12
C ALA A 159 -11.44 -7.34 -9.49
N LEU A 160 -11.63 -6.52 -8.46
CA LEU A 160 -12.94 -6.23 -7.88
C LEU A 160 -13.43 -4.89 -8.41
N LEU A 161 -14.59 -4.87 -9.07
CA LEU A 161 -15.25 -3.64 -9.49
C LEU A 161 -16.32 -3.24 -8.47
N ARG A 162 -16.22 -2.03 -7.91
CA ARG A 162 -17.25 -1.41 -7.06
C ARG A 162 -17.60 -0.03 -7.62
N LEU A 163 -18.89 0.26 -7.71
CA LEU A 163 -19.41 1.61 -7.96
C LEU A 163 -19.72 2.24 -6.59
N GLU A 164 -19.07 3.34 -6.27
CA GLU A 164 -19.23 4.02 -4.97
C GLU A 164 -20.34 5.07 -4.98
N ASP A 165 -20.71 5.49 -3.77
CA ASP A 165 -21.48 6.71 -3.48
C ASP A 165 -22.82 6.83 -4.23
N ILE A 166 -23.45 5.70 -4.52
CA ILE A 166 -24.77 5.70 -5.15
C ILE A 166 -25.82 6.08 -4.12
N SER A 167 -26.47 7.21 -4.33
CA SER A 167 -27.42 7.81 -3.40
C SER A 167 -28.61 8.40 -4.15
N PRO A 168 -29.67 8.87 -3.46
CA PRO A 168 -30.78 9.58 -4.11
C PRO A 168 -30.39 10.82 -4.93
N ALA A 169 -29.19 11.38 -4.72
CA ALA A 169 -28.68 12.49 -5.52
C ALA A 169 -27.90 12.03 -6.77
N THR A 170 -27.75 10.72 -7.00
CA THR A 170 -27.05 10.19 -8.17
C THR A 170 -27.90 10.32 -9.44
N GLU A 171 -27.30 10.83 -10.51
CA GLU A 171 -27.99 10.89 -11.81
C GLU A 171 -28.15 9.48 -12.44
N ASP A 172 -29.40 9.01 -12.53
CA ASP A 172 -29.77 7.69 -13.04
C ASP A 172 -29.26 7.36 -14.44
N SER A 173 -29.08 8.37 -15.30
CA SER A 173 -28.76 8.17 -16.72
C SER A 173 -27.41 7.48 -16.93
N ASN A 174 -26.47 7.65 -15.99
CA ASN A 174 -25.17 7.00 -16.01
C ASN A 174 -25.25 5.54 -15.56
N LEU A 175 -26.05 5.24 -14.53
CA LEU A 175 -26.21 3.88 -13.99
C LEU A 175 -26.83 2.92 -14.99
N ALA A 176 -27.81 3.37 -15.76
CA ALA A 176 -28.42 2.53 -16.80
C ALA A 176 -27.41 2.13 -17.90
N ARG A 177 -26.52 3.04 -18.30
CA ARG A 177 -25.47 2.78 -19.30
C ARG A 177 -24.38 1.86 -18.74
N ILE A 178 -23.92 2.12 -17.52
CA ILE A 178 -22.94 1.27 -16.83
C ILE A 178 -23.47 -0.16 -16.70
N ASN A 179 -24.71 -0.31 -16.25
CA ASN A 179 -25.37 -1.61 -16.14
C ASN A 179 -25.42 -2.37 -17.46
N GLN A 180 -25.79 -1.69 -18.56
CA GLN A 180 -25.84 -2.30 -19.88
C GLN A 180 -24.46 -2.80 -20.31
N PHE A 181 -23.44 -1.97 -20.14
CA PHE A 181 -22.06 -2.32 -20.48
C PHE A 181 -21.53 -3.51 -19.64
N LEU A 182 -21.69 -3.47 -18.32
CA LEU A 182 -21.20 -4.54 -17.43
C LEU A 182 -21.96 -5.85 -17.66
N LYS A 183 -23.25 -5.78 -17.98
CA LYS A 183 -24.04 -6.94 -18.40
C LYS A 183 -23.50 -7.57 -19.68
N GLU A 184 -23.26 -6.76 -20.73
CA GLU A 184 -22.72 -7.24 -22.00
C GLU A 184 -21.34 -7.90 -21.83
N LYS A 185 -20.53 -7.37 -20.92
CA LYS A 185 -19.21 -7.94 -20.57
C LYS A 185 -19.29 -9.10 -19.58
N SER A 186 -20.47 -9.41 -19.04
CA SER A 186 -20.67 -10.42 -18.00
C SER A 186 -19.75 -10.22 -16.78
N VAL A 187 -19.46 -8.96 -16.43
CA VAL A 187 -18.60 -8.62 -15.28
C VAL A 187 -19.46 -8.53 -14.02
N PRO A 188 -19.19 -9.30 -12.95
CA PRO A 188 -19.82 -9.10 -11.66
C PRO A 188 -19.22 -7.88 -10.95
N TYR A 189 -20.04 -7.15 -10.19
CA TYR A 189 -19.62 -5.91 -9.53
C TYR A 189 -20.43 -5.60 -8.28
N HIS A 190 -19.88 -4.76 -7.41
CA HIS A 190 -20.55 -4.23 -6.24
C HIS A 190 -21.07 -2.81 -6.49
N ILE A 191 -22.11 -2.44 -5.74
CA ILE A 191 -22.64 -1.08 -5.70
C ILE A 191 -22.72 -0.68 -4.23
N GLY A 192 -21.92 0.32 -3.84
CA GLY A 192 -22.02 1.00 -2.56
C GLY A 192 -23.21 1.95 -2.58
N VAL A 193 -24.25 1.63 -1.82
CA VAL A 193 -25.50 2.41 -1.76
C VAL A 193 -25.59 3.15 -0.44
N ILE A 194 -25.86 4.45 -0.51
CA ILE A 194 -26.14 5.35 0.61
C ILE A 194 -27.65 5.64 0.61
N PRO A 195 -28.43 5.06 1.54
CA PRO A 195 -29.90 5.16 1.51
C PRO A 195 -30.45 6.57 1.70
N VAL A 196 -29.72 7.46 2.39
CA VAL A 196 -30.19 8.82 2.69
C VAL A 196 -29.12 9.82 2.27
N TYR A 197 -29.44 10.64 1.29
CA TYR A 197 -28.61 11.77 0.90
C TYR A 197 -28.97 12.99 1.75
N VAL A 198 -27.95 13.65 2.31
CA VAL A 198 -28.07 14.88 3.09
C VAL A 198 -27.04 15.90 2.60
N ASN A 199 -27.48 17.15 2.45
CA ASN A 199 -26.61 18.31 2.19
C ASN A 199 -27.02 19.47 3.11
N PRO A 200 -26.32 19.68 4.24
CA PRO A 200 -26.68 20.71 5.23
C PRO A 200 -26.60 22.14 4.68
N MET A 201 -25.69 22.42 3.74
CA MET A 201 -25.52 23.74 3.14
C MET A 201 -26.73 24.18 2.30
N GLU A 202 -27.47 23.22 1.77
CA GLU A 202 -28.67 23.43 0.94
C GLU A 202 -29.96 23.09 1.69
N ASP A 203 -29.88 22.75 2.98
CA ASP A 203 -30.99 22.22 3.80
C ASP A 203 -31.74 21.07 3.09
N LEU A 204 -30.99 20.17 2.46
CA LEU A 204 -31.52 19.13 1.60
C LEU A 204 -31.39 17.75 2.24
N LYS A 205 -32.48 16.97 2.20
CA LYS A 205 -32.51 15.57 2.62
C LYS A 205 -33.41 14.76 1.71
N MET A 206 -32.89 13.65 1.19
CA MET A 206 -33.59 12.75 0.27
C MET A 206 -33.44 11.31 0.76
N ASN A 207 -34.55 10.57 0.86
CA ASN A 207 -34.49 9.13 1.11
C ASN A 207 -34.61 8.37 -0.21
N ILE A 208 -33.88 7.26 -0.31
CA ILE A 208 -33.98 6.35 -1.47
C ILE A 208 -35.37 5.76 -1.65
N SER A 209 -36.16 5.65 -0.57
CA SER A 209 -37.57 5.25 -0.62
C SER A 209 -38.43 6.18 -1.47
N ASP A 210 -38.02 7.45 -1.57
CA ASP A 210 -38.76 8.50 -2.28
C ASP A 210 -38.34 8.57 -3.76
N ASP A 211 -37.34 7.78 -4.17
CA ASP A 211 -36.86 7.65 -5.55
C ASP A 211 -37.16 6.26 -6.15
N PRO A 212 -38.37 6.06 -6.70
CA PRO A 212 -38.75 4.79 -7.31
C PRO A 212 -37.95 4.47 -8.58
N VAL A 213 -37.36 5.48 -9.25
CA VAL A 213 -36.60 5.28 -10.48
C VAL A 213 -35.25 4.67 -10.13
N LEU A 214 -34.54 5.23 -9.15
CA LEU A 214 -33.29 4.68 -8.63
C LEU A 214 -33.50 3.27 -8.07
N ILE A 215 -34.54 3.03 -7.26
CA ILE A 215 -34.86 1.67 -6.74
C ILE A 215 -35.02 0.67 -7.89
N LYS A 216 -35.74 1.05 -8.96
CA LYS A 216 -35.94 0.18 -10.12
C LYS A 216 -34.62 -0.07 -10.86
N THR A 217 -33.79 0.95 -11.01
CA THR A 217 -32.47 0.85 -11.62
C THR A 217 -31.56 -0.09 -10.83
N LEU A 218 -31.46 0.08 -9.51
CA LEU A 218 -30.66 -0.79 -8.63
C LEU A 218 -31.13 -2.24 -8.64
N LYS A 219 -32.45 -2.49 -8.60
CA LYS A 219 -33.01 -3.84 -8.73
C LYS A 219 -32.66 -4.48 -10.08
N ARG A 220 -32.68 -3.70 -11.17
CA ARG A 220 -32.26 -4.16 -12.50
C ARG A 220 -30.76 -4.43 -12.56
N MET A 221 -29.92 -3.65 -11.88
CA MET A 221 -28.48 -3.91 -11.79
C MET A 221 -28.21 -5.20 -11.01
N GLN A 222 -28.90 -5.39 -9.89
CA GLN A 222 -28.79 -6.60 -9.07
C GLN A 222 -29.19 -7.87 -9.85
N SER A 223 -30.18 -7.79 -10.75
CA SER A 223 -30.52 -8.90 -11.65
C SER A 223 -29.51 -9.12 -12.79
N ASN A 224 -28.60 -8.18 -13.06
CA ASN A 224 -27.51 -8.30 -14.03
C ASN A 224 -26.13 -8.37 -13.34
N ASN A 225 -25.99 -9.24 -12.33
CA ASN A 225 -24.73 -9.55 -11.63
C ASN A 225 -24.18 -8.47 -10.68
N ALA A 226 -24.93 -7.42 -10.35
CA ALA A 226 -24.54 -6.51 -9.27
C ALA A 226 -24.87 -7.10 -7.89
N LYS A 227 -24.07 -6.77 -6.87
CA LYS A 227 -24.43 -6.92 -5.46
C LYS A 227 -24.50 -5.54 -4.81
N LEU A 228 -25.61 -5.27 -4.11
CA LEU A 228 -25.75 -4.05 -3.34
C LEU A 228 -25.07 -4.23 -1.98
N VAL A 229 -24.29 -3.25 -1.58
CA VAL A 229 -23.61 -3.18 -0.28
C VAL A 229 -23.97 -1.84 0.35
N LEU A 230 -24.30 -1.84 1.64
CA LEU A 230 -24.55 -0.59 2.36
C LEU A 230 -23.23 0.17 2.48
N HIS A 231 -23.20 1.40 1.98
CA HIS A 231 -22.03 2.28 2.07
C HIS A 231 -22.27 3.39 3.07
N GLY A 232 -22.65 3.03 4.30
CA GLY A 232 -23.14 3.99 5.28
C GLY A 232 -24.63 4.34 5.12
N TYR A 233 -25.27 4.81 6.18
CA TYR A 233 -26.68 5.21 6.12
C TYR A 233 -26.84 6.58 5.47
N THR A 234 -25.99 7.53 5.88
CA THR A 234 -25.88 8.88 5.27
C THR A 234 -24.48 9.16 4.75
N HIS A 235 -23.47 8.37 5.12
CA HIS A 235 -22.06 8.54 4.78
C HIS A 235 -21.56 9.97 5.05
N GLN A 236 -21.80 10.47 6.25
CA GLN A 236 -21.39 11.81 6.71
C GLN A 236 -21.29 11.88 8.24
N TYR A 237 -20.42 12.79 8.73
CA TYR A 237 -20.43 13.28 10.10
C TYR A 237 -21.23 14.60 10.20
N ASP A 238 -20.73 15.70 9.61
CA ASP A 238 -21.40 17.01 9.58
C ASP A 238 -21.51 17.64 8.17
N GLY A 239 -20.83 17.04 7.19
CA GLY A 239 -20.78 17.51 5.80
C GLY A 239 -21.90 17.00 4.91
N LYS A 240 -21.64 17.03 3.60
CA LYS A 240 -22.50 16.45 2.56
C LYS A 240 -22.24 14.95 2.45
N THR A 241 -23.30 14.15 2.26
CA THR A 241 -23.22 12.72 1.97
C THR A 241 -22.15 12.37 0.93
N GLY A 242 -21.30 11.38 1.25
CA GLY A 242 -20.29 10.83 0.35
C GLY A 242 -19.00 11.66 0.24
N VAL A 243 -18.93 12.82 0.89
CA VAL A 243 -17.70 13.65 0.91
C VAL A 243 -16.86 13.38 2.14
N ASP A 244 -17.50 12.99 3.24
CA ASP A 244 -16.88 12.77 4.54
C ASP A 244 -17.03 11.30 4.99
N TYR A 245 -16.55 10.96 6.18
CA TYR A 245 -16.67 9.63 6.77
C TYR A 245 -17.94 9.50 7.64
N GLU A 246 -18.40 8.26 7.81
CA GLU A 246 -19.40 7.89 8.81
C GLU A 246 -18.70 6.98 9.82
N PHE A 247 -18.56 7.50 11.05
CA PHE A 247 -17.74 7.01 12.18
C PHE A 247 -16.24 7.29 12.09
#